data_AF-A0A2R6CVE6-F1
#
_entry.id   AF-A0A2R6CVE6-F1
#
_cell.length_a   1.000
_cell.length_b   1.000
_cell.length_c   1.000
_cell.angle_alpha   90.00
_cell.angle_beta   90.00
_cell.angle_gamma   90.00
#
_symmetry.space_group_name_H-M   'P 1'
#
loop_
_entity.id
_entity.type
_entity.pdbx_description
1 polymer ?
#
loop_
_entity_poly.entity_id
_entity_poly.type
_entity_poly.pdbx_seq_one_letter_code
_entity_poly.pdbx_strand_id
1 'polypeptide(L)' 'LAGSIGGQGLSINLLLAGFNMIPFGPLDGRKVISWSKVVYAAVALPSIGLAVAVFLL' A
#
# COMPACT_ATOMS: atom_id res chain seq x y z
N LEU A 1 3.33 -8.04 24.68
CA LEU A 1 4.47 -7.33 24.07
C LEU A 1 4.66 -7.70 22.59
N ALA A 2 4.88 -8.98 22.24
CA ALA A 2 5.07 -9.38 20.84
C ALA A 2 3.86 -9.06 19.95
N GLY A 3 2.64 -9.31 20.43
CA GLY A 3 1.42 -9.00 19.66
C GLY A 3 1.21 -7.51 19.37
N SER A 4 1.51 -6.63 20.33
CA SER A 4 1.36 -5.18 20.14
C SER A 4 2.38 -4.62 19.16
N ILE A 5 3.63 -5.09 19.22
CA ILE A 5 4.68 -4.70 18.26
C ILE A 5 4.36 -5.26 16.87
N GLY A 6 3.91 -6.51 16.78
CA GLY A 6 3.52 -7.14 15.51
C GLY A 6 2.36 -6.43 14.84
N GLY A 7 1.31 -6.07 15.60
CA GLY A 7 0.18 -5.29 15.09
C GLY A 7 0.62 -3.94 14.54
N GLN A 8 1.48 -3.22 15.27
CA GLN A 8 1.99 -1.93 14.84
C GLN A 8 2.89 -2.03 13.60
N GLY A 9 3.75 -3.05 13.53
CA GLY A 9 4.56 -3.34 12.36
C GLY A 9 3.71 -3.68 11.12
N LEU A 10 2.62 -4.44 11.30
CA LEU A 10 1.67 -4.73 10.23
C LEU A 10 1.02 -3.44 9.70
N SER A 11 0.51 -2.58 10.57
CA SER A 11 -0.12 -1.32 10.18
C SER A 11 0.84 -0.42 9.38
N ILE A 12 2.10 -0.30 9.82
CA ILE A 12 3.12 0.49 9.12
C ILE A 12 3.39 -0.06 7.71
N ASN A 13 3.51 -1.39 7.56
CA ASN A 13 3.75 -2.01 6.25
C ASN A 13 2.57 -1.83 5.30
N LEU A 14 1.34 -1.93 5.81
CA LEU A 14 0.13 -1.70 5.00
C LEU A 14 0.04 -0.24 4.53
N LEU A 15 0.34 0.72 5.41
CA LEU A 15 0.44 2.15 5.05
C LEU A 15 1.52 2.39 3.98
N LEU A 16 2.71 1.82 4.16
CA LEU A 16 3.81 1.97 3.20
C LEU A 16 3.50 1.33 1.84
N ALA A 17 2.80 0.18 1.84
CA ALA A 17 2.37 -0.50 0.61
C ALA A 17 1.35 0.36 -0.16
N GLY A 18 0.34 0.92 0.52
CA GLY A 18 -0.62 1.84 -0.09
C GLY A 18 0.04 3.11 -0.62
N PHE A 19 0.93 3.73 0.17
CA PHE A 19 1.68 4.92 -0.24
C PHE A 19 2.53 4.67 -1.49
N ASN A 20 3.24 3.54 -1.55
CA ASN A 20 4.07 3.20 -2.71
C ASN A 20 3.26 2.95 -3.99
N MET A 21 1.96 2.68 -3.90
CA MET A 21 1.09 2.54 -5.08
C MET A 21 0.59 3.87 -5.65
N ILE A 22 0.89 5.02 -5.04
CA ILE A 22 0.57 6.32 -5.64
C ILE A 22 1.40 6.50 -6.93
N PRO A 23 0.78 6.82 -8.08
CA PRO A 23 1.47 6.82 -9.38
C PRO A 23 2.25 8.13 -9.62
N PHE A 24 3.09 8.51 -8.66
CA PHE A 24 3.82 9.78 -8.67
C PHE A 24 5.32 9.60 -8.37
N GLY A 25 6.17 10.37 -9.06
CA GLY A 25 7.61 10.41 -8.78
C GLY A 25 8.30 9.04 -8.83
N PRO A 26 9.17 8.71 -7.85
CA PRO A 26 9.93 7.45 -7.81
C PRO A 26 9.15 6.26 -7.23
N LEU A 27 7.87 6.43 -6.90
CA LEU A 27 7.06 5.41 -6.23
C LEU A 27 6.75 4.22 -7.16
N ASP A 28 6.54 3.05 -6.56
CA ASP A 28 6.34 1.80 -7.30
C ASP A 28 5.09 1.81 -8.19
N GLY A 29 4.04 2.50 -7.77
CA GLY A 29 2.80 2.69 -8.54
C GLY A 29 3.07 3.31 -9.91
N ARG A 30 4.05 4.23 -10.00
CA ARG A 30 4.43 4.84 -11.28
C ARG A 30 5.07 3.84 -12.24
N LYS A 31 5.87 2.90 -11.72
CA LYS A 31 6.52 1.83 -12.52
C LYS A 31 5.49 0.78 -12.95
N VAL A 32 4.61 0.36 -12.04
CA VAL A 32 3.60 -0.67 -12.31
C VAL A 32 2.59 -0.18 -13.34
N ILE A 33 2.08 1.06 -13.21
CA ILE A 33 1.10 1.61 -14.16
C ILE A 33 1.69 1.80 -15.57
N SER A 34 3.00 2.05 -15.72
CA SER A 34 3.64 2.09 -17.04
C SER A 34 3.76 0.73 -17.70
N TRP A 35 3.91 -0.35 -16.93
CA TRP A 35 4.00 -1.70 -17.48
C TRP A 35 2.61 -2.29 -17.78
N SER A 36 1.65 -2.17 -16.86
CA SER A 36 0.28 -2.64 -17.05
C SER A 36 -0.71 -1.91 -16.14
N LYS A 37 -1.67 -1.21 -16.74
CA LYS A 37 -2.78 -0.55 -16.02
C LYS A 37 -3.67 -1.54 -15.29
N VAL A 38 -3.88 -2.73 -15.85
CA VAL A 38 -4.71 -3.78 -15.25
C VAL A 38 -4.03 -4.33 -14.00
N VAL A 39 -2.74 -4.64 -14.08
CA VAL A 39 -1.98 -5.10 -12.91
C VAL A 39 -1.95 -3.99 -11.86
N TYR A 40 -1.66 -2.76 -12.25
CA TYR A 40 -1.69 -1.61 -11.34
C TYR A 40 -3.02 -1.53 -10.57
N ALA A 41 -4.17 -1.55 -11.24
CA ALA A 41 -5.46 -1.48 -10.57
C ALA A 41 -5.67 -2.68 -9.62
N ALA A 42 -5.28 -3.88 -10.03
CA ALA A 42 -5.42 -5.10 -9.23
C ALA A 42 -4.58 -5.08 -7.95
N VAL A 43 -3.41 -4.43 -7.93
CA VAL A 43 -2.57 -4.32 -6.72
C VAL A 43 -2.85 -3.03 -5.92
N ALA A 44 -3.03 -1.90 -6.60
CA ALA A 44 -3.21 -0.60 -5.97
C ALA A 44 -4.53 -0.51 -5.17
N LEU A 45 -5.63 -1.05 -5.71
CA LEU A 45 -6.93 -1.02 -5.02
C LEU A 45 -6.90 -1.71 -3.64
N PRO A 46 -6.47 -2.98 -3.50
CA PRO A 46 -6.40 -3.60 -2.19
C PRO A 46 -5.33 -2.97 -1.29
N SER A 47 -4.16 -2.59 -1.83
CA SER A 47 -3.10 -1.97 -1.01
C SER A 47 -3.52 -0.61 -0.44
N ILE A 48 -4.12 0.25 -1.25
CA ILE A 48 -4.64 1.55 -0.81
C ILE A 48 -5.85 1.34 0.12
N GLY A 49 -6.75 0.42 -0.20
CA GLY A 49 -7.91 0.12 0.65
C GLY A 49 -7.50 -0.34 2.05
N LEU A 50 -6.51 -1.23 2.15
CA LEU A 50 -5.95 -1.66 3.44
C LEU A 50 -5.23 -0.53 4.16
N ALA A 51 -4.45 0.31 3.45
CA ALA A 51 -3.79 1.48 4.03
C ALA A 51 -4.79 2.48 4.62
N VAL A 52 -5.89 2.75 3.91
CA VAL A 52 -6.98 3.61 4.39
C VAL A 52 -7.67 2.97 5.60
N ALA A 53 -7.95 1.66 5.55
CA ALA A 53 -8.57 0.96 6.66
C ALA A 53 -7.72 1.06 7.93
N VAL A 54 -6.41 0.79 7.87
CA VAL A 54 -5.54 0.87 9.07
C VAL A 54 -5.23 2.30 9.52
N PHE A 55 -5.46 3.31 8.67
CA PHE A 55 -5.26 4.71 9.03
C PHE A 55 -6.50 5.32 9.69
N LEU A 56 -7.69 4.88 9.29
CA LEU A 56 -8.96 5.46 9.74
C LEU A 56 -9.67 4.64 10.82
N LEU A 57 -9.39 3.33 10.92
CA LEU A 57 -9.96 2.41 11.91
C LEU A 57 -8.95 2.13 13.02
#